data_AF-A0A3D4Q3E8-F1
#
_entry.id   AF-A0A3D4Q3E8-F1
#
_cell.length_a   1.000
_cell.length_b   1.000
_cell.length_c   1.000
_cell.angle_alpha   90.00
_cell.angle_beta   90.00
_cell.angle_gamma   90.00
#
_symmetry.space_group_name_H-M   'P 1'
#
loop_
_entity.id
_entity.type
_entity.pdbx_description
1 polymer ?
#
loop_
_entity_poly.entity_id
_entity_poly.type
_entity_poly.pdbx_seq_one_letter_code
_entity_poly.pdbx_strand_id
1 'polypeptide(L)'
;MKNPRQLEHIKQVHGAAMGDQLKVGLIDGNLGSGLITAFNDDSIFLDVDLQQPPPPALPLTLVLGLPRPKMMRRILQTVATLGVKQLHLINSYRVEKSYWQTPFLEAKSIHAQLILGLEQGCDT
;
A
#
# COMPACT_ATOMS: atom_id res chain seq x y z
N MET A 1 -3.53 16.76 0.29
CA MET A 1 -3.97 15.38 -0.03
C MET A 1 -5.49 15.29 0.03
N LYS A 2 -6.14 14.66 -0.97
CA LYS A 2 -7.59 14.39 -1.01
C LYS A 2 -7.83 12.88 -1.13
N ASN A 3 -7.65 12.16 -0.03
CA ASN A 3 -7.92 10.72 0.04
C ASN A 3 -8.76 10.46 1.31
N PRO A 4 -10.08 10.21 1.18
CA PRO A 4 -10.98 10.11 2.34
C PRO A 4 -10.53 9.07 3.36
N ARG A 5 -10.03 7.92 2.89
CA ARG A 5 -9.53 6.84 3.75
C ARG A 5 -8.31 7.28 4.56
N GLN A 6 -7.31 7.86 3.90
CA GLN A 6 -6.10 8.31 4.59
C GLN A 6 -6.41 9.49 5.53
N LEU A 7 -7.33 10.37 5.15
CA LEU A 7 -7.80 11.48 5.98
C LEU A 7 -8.48 10.95 7.26
N GLU A 8 -9.41 10.00 7.12
CA GLU A 8 -10.08 9.35 8.24
C GLU A 8 -9.09 8.62 9.15
N HIS A 9 -8.12 7.90 8.56
CA HIS A 9 -7.07 7.22 9.32
C HIS A 9 -6.20 8.19 10.11
N ILE A 10 -5.79 9.31 9.50
CA ILE A 10 -4.99 10.34 10.19
C ILE A 10 -5.79 10.97 11.34
N LYS A 11 -7.07 11.30 11.12
CA LYS A 11 -7.93 11.95 12.12
C LYS A 11 -8.36 11.01 13.26
N GLN A 12 -8.85 9.81 12.93
CA GLN A 12 -9.49 8.91 13.89
C GLN A 12 -8.54 7.87 14.50
N VAL A 13 -7.53 7.42 13.76
CA VAL A 13 -6.63 6.35 14.22
C VAL A 13 -5.31 6.92 14.73
N HIS A 14 -4.64 7.79 13.96
CA HIS A 14 -3.41 8.43 14.43
C HIS A 14 -3.66 9.55 15.44
N GLY A 15 -4.81 10.23 15.36
CA GLY A 15 -5.13 11.37 16.22
C GLY A 15 -4.22 12.58 15.97
N ALA A 16 -3.68 12.73 14.75
CA ALA A 16 -2.73 13.77 14.44
C ALA A 16 -3.40 15.16 14.39
N ALA A 17 -2.70 16.17 14.90
CA ALA A 17 -3.13 17.56 14.98
C ALA A 17 -2.26 18.48 14.12
N MET A 18 -2.69 19.74 14.01
CA MET A 18 -1.90 20.76 13.30
C MET A 18 -0.54 20.92 13.98
N GLY A 19 0.53 20.93 13.19
CA GLY A 19 1.91 20.96 13.69
C GLY A 19 2.54 19.57 13.89
N ASP A 20 1.78 18.49 13.77
CA ASP A 20 2.34 17.14 13.82
C ASP A 20 3.06 16.79 12.52
N GLN A 21 4.05 15.91 12.64
CA GLN A 21 4.83 15.42 11.52
C GLN A 21 4.47 13.96 11.21
N LEU A 22 4.12 13.69 9.96
CA LEU A 22 3.78 12.37 9.46
C LEU A 22 4.89 11.84 8.55
N LYS A 23 5.10 10.53 8.54
CA LYS A 23 5.87 9.89 7.47
C LYS A 23 5.02 9.87 6.20
N VAL A 24 5.63 10.28 5.10
CA VAL A 24 4.97 10.35 3.79
C VAL A 24 5.90 9.83 2.71
N GLY A 25 5.31 9.36 1.61
CA GLY A 25 6.03 8.93 0.42
C GLY A 25 5.30 9.39 -0.83
N LEU A 26 6.07 9.69 -1.87
CA LEU A 26 5.56 9.89 -3.22
C LEU A 26 5.66 8.56 -3.96
N ILE A 27 4.55 8.07 -4.54
CA ILE A 27 4.53 6.86 -5.37
C ILE A 27 5.62 6.97 -6.46
N ASP A 28 6.40 5.90 -6.63
CA ASP A 28 7.56 5.85 -7.53
C ASP A 28 8.62 6.95 -7.26
N GLY A 29 8.70 7.44 -6.02
CA GLY A 29 9.54 8.56 -5.63
C GLY A 29 10.24 8.36 -4.30
N ASN A 30 10.58 9.46 -3.64
CA ASN A 30 11.22 9.43 -2.33
C ASN A 30 10.19 9.42 -1.19
N LEU A 31 10.66 8.94 -0.05
CA LEU A 31 10.05 9.02 1.26
C LEU A 31 10.56 10.26 2.00
N GLY A 32 9.84 10.63 3.05
CA GLY A 32 10.31 11.60 4.00
C GLY A 32 9.23 11.97 5.00
N SER A 33 9.11 13.27 5.27
CA SER A 33 8.22 13.77 6.29
C SER A 33 7.27 14.84 5.76
N GLY A 34 6.06 14.89 6.31
CA GLY A 34 5.05 15.87 5.99
C GLY A 34 4.58 16.55 7.27
N LEU A 35 4.85 17.84 7.41
CA LEU A 35 4.33 18.66 8.51
C LEU A 35 2.89 19.07 8.21
N ILE A 36 1.96 18.82 9.13
CA ILE A 36 0.57 19.20 8.94
C ILE A 36 0.40 20.71 9.14
N THR A 37 0.16 21.42 8.04
CA THR A 37 0.02 22.88 8.04
C THR A 37 -1.43 23.35 8.13
N ALA A 38 -2.38 22.55 7.64
CA ALA A 38 -3.80 22.84 7.77
C ALA A 38 -4.68 21.59 7.61
N PHE A 39 -5.86 21.65 8.24
CA PHE A 39 -6.95 20.68 8.08
C PHE A 39 -8.19 21.38 7.55
N ASN A 40 -8.83 20.74 6.58
CA ASN A 40 -10.22 21.01 6.22
C ASN A 40 -11.04 19.72 6.45
N ASP A 41 -12.34 19.81 6.23
CA ASP A 41 -13.25 18.66 6.36
C ASP A 41 -12.84 17.50 5.44
N ASP A 42 -12.46 17.82 4.20
CA ASP A 42 -12.17 16.82 3.15
C ASP A 42 -10.68 16.69 2.77
N SER A 43 -9.81 17.51 3.36
CA SER A 43 -8.41 17.56 2.93
C SER A 43 -7.44 17.90 4.06
N ILE A 44 -6.23 17.37 3.95
CA ILE A 44 -5.08 17.73 4.77
C ILE A 44 -4.03 18.40 3.89
N PHE A 45 -3.44 19.48 4.39
CA PHE A 45 -2.30 20.15 3.79
C PHE A 45 -1.04 19.77 4.55
N LEU A 46 -0.02 19.39 3.78
CA LEU A 46 1.27 18.94 4.29
C LEU A 46 2.33 19.78 3.62
N ASP A 47 3.25 20.32 4.41
CA ASP A 47 4.55 20.76 3.90
C ASP A 47 5.47 19.54 3.87
N VAL A 48 5.91 19.13 2.68
CA VAL A 48 6.55 17.82 2.46
C VAL A 48 8.03 17.97 2.14
N ASP A 49 8.85 17.19 2.83
CA ASP A 49 10.27 17.07 2.60
C ASP A 49 10.63 15.61 2.29
N LEU A 50 10.94 15.31 1.03
CA LEU A 50 11.10 13.95 0.49
C LEU A 50 12.56 13.67 0.07
N GLN A 51 13.45 13.54 1.05
CA GLN A 51 14.89 13.34 0.80
C GLN A 51 15.36 11.89 0.93
N GLN A 52 14.52 10.99 1.47
CA GLN A 52 14.91 9.62 1.73
C GLN A 52 14.57 8.74 0.53
N PRO A 53 15.53 8.03 -0.10
CA PRO A 53 15.21 7.08 -1.15
C PRO A 53 14.39 5.90 -0.60
N PRO A 54 13.55 5.25 -1.42
CA PRO A 54 12.83 4.06 -1.00
C PRO A 54 13.78 2.91 -0.64
N PRO A 55 13.32 1.96 0.19
CA PRO A 55 14.10 0.78 0.50
C PRO A 55 14.44 0.00 -0.79
N PRO A 56 15.61 -0.66 -0.84
CA PRO A 56 15.98 -1.46 -2.00
C PRO A 56 14.96 -2.60 -2.20
N ALA A 57 14.64 -2.85 -3.47
CA ALA A 57 13.78 -3.97 -3.84
C ALA A 57 14.35 -5.30 -3.31
N LEU A 58 13.47 -6.18 -2.84
CA LEU A 58 13.86 -7.54 -2.48
C LEU A 58 14.25 -8.27 -3.78
N PRO A 59 15.49 -8.80 -3.92
CA PRO A 59 16.00 -9.32 -5.18
C PRO A 59 15.48 -10.74 -5.44
N LEU A 60 14.16 -10.88 -5.53
CA LEU A 60 13.50 -12.14 -5.84
C LEU A 60 12.26 -11.93 -6.70
N THR A 61 11.89 -13.00 -7.39
CA THR A 61 10.62 -13.14 -8.11
C THR A 61 9.77 -14.17 -7.38
N LEU A 62 8.58 -13.77 -6.92
CA LEU A 62 7.69 -14.68 -6.22
C LEU A 62 6.75 -15.36 -7.20
N VAL A 63 6.81 -16.69 -7.28
CA VAL A 63 5.86 -17.51 -8.04
C VAL A 63 4.94 -18.23 -7.07
N LEU A 64 3.63 -17.98 -7.20
CA LEU A 64 2.63 -18.45 -6.26
C LEU A 64 1.48 -19.16 -6.99
N GLY A 65 1.22 -20.41 -6.60
CA GLY A 65 -0.03 -21.07 -6.97
C GLY A 65 -1.21 -20.31 -6.38
N LEU A 66 -2.20 -19.94 -7.21
CA LEU A 66 -3.27 -19.03 -6.82
C LEU A 66 -3.92 -19.45 -5.49
N PRO A 67 -3.72 -18.67 -4.40
CA PRO A 67 -4.25 -19.01 -3.09
C PRO A 67 -5.77 -18.85 -3.06
N ARG A 68 -6.40 -19.32 -1.98
CA ARG A 68 -7.83 -19.08 -1.75
C ARG A 68 -8.14 -17.57 -1.79
N PRO A 69 -9.27 -17.15 -2.38
CA PRO A 69 -9.60 -15.73 -2.57
C PRO A 69 -9.46 -14.87 -1.31
N LYS A 70 -9.91 -15.37 -0.15
CA LYS A 70 -9.80 -14.65 1.14
C LYS A 70 -8.35 -14.37 1.56
N MET A 71 -7.42 -15.28 1.25
CA MET A 71 -6.01 -15.18 1.63
C MET A 71 -5.21 -14.28 0.68
N MET A 72 -5.68 -14.14 -0.57
CA MET A 72 -5.03 -13.31 -1.59
C MET A 72 -4.72 -11.90 -1.10
N ARG A 73 -5.69 -11.24 -0.47
CA ARG A 73 -5.55 -9.85 0.01
C ARG A 73 -4.38 -9.69 0.98
N ARG A 74 -4.25 -10.62 1.93
CA ARG A 74 -3.17 -10.61 2.92
C ARG A 74 -1.82 -10.85 2.26
N ILE A 75 -1.76 -11.75 1.27
CA ILE A 75 -0.53 -12.04 0.53
C ILE A 75 -0.08 -10.82 -0.26
N LEU A 76 -0.98 -10.13 -0.98
CA LEU A 76 -0.64 -8.91 -1.71
C LEU A 76 -0.07 -7.82 -0.81
N GLN A 77 -0.69 -7.58 0.36
CA GLN A 77 -0.15 -6.64 1.35
C GLN A 77 1.25 -7.04 1.79
N THR A 78 1.45 -8.30 2.19
CA THR A 78 2.75 -8.80 2.64
C THR A 78 3.83 -8.72 1.57
N VAL A 79 3.50 -9.08 0.33
CA VAL A 79 4.42 -9.00 -0.83
C VAL A 79 4.90 -7.56 -1.03
N ALA A 80 3.98 -6.60 -1.01
CA ALA A 80 4.31 -5.18 -1.12
C ALA A 80 5.13 -4.68 0.09
N THR A 81 4.73 -5.02 1.32
CA THR A 81 5.47 -4.64 2.55
C THR A 81 6.91 -5.17 2.57
N LEU A 82 7.15 -6.36 2.01
CA LEU A 82 8.49 -6.95 1.92
C LEU A 82 9.34 -6.41 0.75
N GLY A 83 8.80 -5.52 -0.09
CA GLY A 83 9.52 -4.95 -1.23
C GLY A 83 9.68 -5.91 -2.42
N VAL A 84 8.80 -6.90 -2.57
CA VAL A 84 8.81 -7.80 -3.73
C VAL A 84 8.20 -7.08 -4.93
N LYS A 85 9.00 -6.84 -5.97
CA LYS A 85 8.57 -6.09 -7.17
C LYS A 85 7.99 -6.99 -8.27
N GLN A 86 8.16 -8.31 -8.18
CA GLN A 86 7.65 -9.27 -9.16
C GLN A 86 6.89 -10.43 -8.51
N LEU A 87 5.60 -10.55 -8.82
CA LEU A 87 4.71 -11.62 -8.37
C LEU A 87 4.02 -12.26 -9.58
N HIS A 88 4.16 -13.57 -9.73
CA HIS A 88 3.46 -14.36 -10.73
C HIS A 88 2.48 -15.31 -10.05
N LEU A 89 1.19 -15.15 -10.37
CA LEU A 89 0.16 -16.08 -9.96
C LEU A 89 0.02 -17.17 -11.02
N ILE A 90 0.12 -18.43 -10.62
CA ILE A 90 0.04 -19.57 -11.53
C ILE A 90 -1.11 -20.50 -11.15
N ASN A 91 -1.63 -21.20 -12.15
CA ASN A 91 -2.55 -22.30 -11.90
C ASN A 91 -1.73 -23.54 -11.54
N SER A 92 -2.13 -24.26 -10.49
CA SER A 92 -1.52 -25.53 -10.11
C SER A 92 -2.61 -26.57 -9.86
N TYR A 93 -2.23 -27.84 -9.72
CA TYR A 93 -3.20 -28.95 -9.57
C TYR A 93 -4.25 -28.74 -8.47
N ARG A 94 -3.88 -28.06 -7.37
CA ARG A 94 -4.78 -27.81 -6.22
C ARG A 94 -5.56 -26.49 -6.31
N VAL A 95 -5.39 -25.71 -7.37
CA VAL A 95 -6.09 -24.44 -7.57
C VAL A 95 -7.45 -24.72 -8.21
N GLU A 96 -8.51 -24.29 -7.53
CA GLU A 96 -9.84 -24.33 -8.11
C GLU A 96 -9.97 -23.26 -9.21
N LYS A 97 -10.52 -23.64 -10.37
CA LYS A 97 -10.71 -22.71 -11.49
C LYS A 97 -11.55 -21.47 -11.11
N SER A 98 -12.51 -21.64 -10.20
CA SER A 98 -13.37 -20.57 -9.68
C SER A 98 -12.58 -19.45 -8.98
N TYR A 99 -11.39 -19.73 -8.44
CA TYR A 99 -10.58 -18.72 -7.75
C TYR A 99 -10.11 -17.63 -8.71
N TRP A 100 -9.94 -17.95 -9.99
CA TRP A 100 -9.57 -16.98 -11.03
C TRP A 100 -10.67 -15.97 -11.36
N GLN A 101 -11.91 -16.26 -10.98
CA GLN A 101 -13.08 -15.41 -11.24
C GLN A 101 -13.40 -14.48 -10.06
N THR A 102 -12.56 -14.48 -9.02
CA THR A 102 -12.82 -13.66 -7.84
C THR A 102 -12.60 -12.16 -8.13
N PRO A 103 -13.44 -11.27 -7.59
CA PRO A 103 -13.23 -9.82 -7.74
C PRO A 103 -11.94 -9.33 -7.07
N PHE A 104 -11.32 -10.13 -6.20
CA PHE A 104 -10.03 -9.78 -5.60
C PHE A 104 -8.86 -9.81 -6.59
N LEU A 105 -9.04 -10.41 -7.76
CA LEU A 105 -8.06 -10.39 -8.86
C LEU A 105 -8.26 -9.24 -9.84
N GLU A 106 -9.30 -8.42 -9.65
CA GLU A 106 -9.47 -7.20 -10.42
C GLU A 106 -8.34 -6.22 -10.11
N ALA A 107 -7.86 -5.51 -11.14
CA ALA A 107 -6.72 -4.59 -11.02
C ALA A 107 -6.91 -3.56 -9.90
N LYS A 108 -8.13 -3.04 -9.72
CA LYS A 108 -8.46 -2.09 -8.65
C LYS A 108 -8.32 -2.70 -7.25
N SER A 109 -8.85 -3.92 -7.07
CA SER A 109 -8.74 -4.67 -5.81
C SER A 109 -7.29 -4.96 -5.48
N ILE A 110 -6.50 -5.43 -6.46
CA ILE A 110 -5.08 -5.72 -6.28
C ILE A 110 -4.33 -4.45 -5.89
N HIS A 111 -4.50 -3.37 -6.68
CA HIS A 111 -3.82 -2.10 -6.45
C HIS A 111 -4.11 -1.56 -5.05
N ALA A 112 -5.37 -1.59 -4.59
CA ALA A 112 -5.72 -1.16 -3.24
C ALA A 112 -5.00 -1.95 -2.13
N GLN A 113 -4.80 -3.27 -2.31
CA GLN A 113 -4.05 -4.09 -1.33
C GLN A 113 -2.54 -3.85 -1.40
N LEU A 114 -1.99 -3.59 -2.59
CA LEU A 114 -0.57 -3.26 -2.75
C LEU A 114 -0.24 -1.92 -2.09
N ILE A 115 -1.06 -0.88 -2.32
CA ILE A 115 -0.91 0.43 -1.67
C ILE A 115 -0.92 0.28 -0.14
N LEU A 116 -1.85 -0.51 0.41
CA LEU A 116 -1.88 -0.82 1.85
C LEU A 116 -0.57 -1.48 2.33
N GLY A 117 -0.01 -2.40 1.55
CA GLY A 117 1.26 -3.04 1.88
C GLY A 117 2.45 -2.09 1.83
N LEU A 118 2.51 -1.21 0.81
CA LEU A 118 3.54 -0.17 0.67
C LEU A 118 3.49 0.83 1.84
N GLU A 119 2.28 1.26 2.25
CA GLU A 119 2.07 2.13 3.41
C GLU A 119 2.67 1.52 4.70
N GLN A 120 2.48 0.21 4.90
CA GLN A 120 3.05 -0.51 6.05
C GLN A 120 4.57 -0.71 5.93
N GLY A 121 5.06 -0.94 4.70
CA GLY A 121 6.47 -1.17 4.42
C GLY A 121 7.32 0.10 4.40
N CYS A 122 6.70 1.30 4.44
CA CYS A 122 7.38 2.56 4.14
C CYS A 122 8.15 2.45 2.81
N ASP A 123 7.46 1.99 1.76
CA ASP A 123 7.97 1.87 0.39
C ASP A 123 7.06 2.69 -0.55
N THR A 124 7.54 2.98 -1.76
CA THR A 124 6.86 3.87 -2.73
C THR A 124 6.78 3.27 -4.12
#